data_AF-A0A0Q9ZAJ8-F1
#
_entry.id   AF-A0A0Q9ZAJ8-F1
#
_cell.length_a   1.000
_cell.length_b   1.000
_cell.length_c   1.000
_cell.angle_alpha   90.00
_cell.angle_beta   90.00
_cell.angle_gamma   90.00
#
_symmetry.space_group_name_H-M   'P 1'
#
loop_
_entity.id
_entity.type
_entity.pdbx_description
1 polymer ?
#
loop_
_entity_poly.entity_id
_entity_poly.type
_entity_poly.pdbx_seq_one_letter_code
_entity_poly.pdbx_strand_id
1 'polypeptide(L)'
;MKNFFIENKKAIYGGIVATLFTGLGVFLLGQLSGYEAKQLINSSHQGLNMLCNTIILASATILTLLLTLLGISTGTDSRLKSEHYYQVLDIAKLDTILLIGSLIMFQLFNIPITKADNVPITWYSNVYWFSLILSSILSGIMITVVLMLYSTVTNIIHIVGLKNDHRLITKEKEKRAS
;
A
#
# COMPACT_ATOMS: atom_id res chain seq x y z
N MET A 1 -5.49 12.76 -10.04
CA MET A 1 -4.74 12.69 -8.76
C MET A 1 -5.25 13.62 -7.67
N LYS A 2 -5.65 14.89 -7.92
CA LYS A 2 -6.10 15.77 -6.83
C LYS A 2 -7.35 15.26 -6.07
N ASN A 3 -8.31 14.66 -6.78
CA ASN A 3 -9.51 14.06 -6.16
C ASN A 3 -9.19 12.78 -5.36
N PHE A 4 -8.24 11.96 -5.83
CA PHE A 4 -7.76 10.75 -5.13
C PHE A 4 -7.33 11.03 -3.69
N PHE A 5 -6.54 12.09 -3.48
CA PHE A 5 -6.03 12.46 -2.15
C PHE A 5 -7.13 12.97 -1.21
N ILE A 6 -8.16 13.63 -1.76
CA ILE A 6 -9.27 14.17 -0.97
C ILE A 6 -10.20 13.03 -0.55
N GLU A 7 -10.53 12.13 -1.48
CA GLU A 7 -11.43 10.99 -1.24
C GLU A 7 -10.80 9.93 -0.33
N ASN A 8 -9.49 9.70 -0.45
CA ASN A 8 -8.78 8.66 0.31
C ASN A 8 -7.92 9.23 1.47
N LYS A 9 -8.18 10.47 1.90
CA LYS A 9 -7.36 11.18 2.90
C LYS A 9 -7.10 10.37 4.18
N LYS A 10 -8.12 9.67 4.69
CA LYS A 10 -8.01 8.85 5.91
C LYS A 10 -7.08 7.64 5.71
N ALA A 11 -7.20 6.95 4.59
CA ALA A 11 -6.37 5.81 4.25
C ALA A 11 -4.90 6.23 4.06
N ILE A 12 -4.67 7.33 3.33
CA ILE A 12 -3.33 7.89 3.11
C ILE A 12 -2.71 8.33 4.43
N TYR A 13 -3.47 8.98 5.31
CA TYR A 13 -2.97 9.36 6.63
C TYR A 13 -2.57 8.13 7.45
N GLY A 14 -3.38 7.06 7.43
CA GLY A 14 -3.04 5.79 8.08
C GLY A 14 -1.73 5.19 7.56
N GLY A 15 -1.54 5.18 6.23
CA GLY A 15 -0.29 4.72 5.62
C GLY A 15 0.92 5.57 5.99
N ILE A 16 0.79 6.90 5.94
CA ILE A 16 1.86 7.83 6.33
C ILE A 16 2.25 7.62 7.80
N VAL A 17 1.27 7.50 8.70
CA VAL A 17 1.52 7.24 10.12
C VAL A 17 2.24 5.90 10.30
N ALA A 18 1.85 4.85 9.58
CA ALA A 18 2.49 3.56 9.67
C ALA A 18 3.93 3.58 9.12
N THR A 19 4.19 4.26 7.99
CA THR A 19 5.55 4.46 7.48
C THR A 19 6.38 5.25 8.47
N LEU A 20 5.87 6.34 9.04
CA LEU A 20 6.62 7.10 10.04
C LEU A 20 6.89 6.28 11.29
N PHE A 21 5.92 5.51 11.78
CA PHE A 21 6.09 4.66 12.96
C PHE A 21 7.15 3.57 12.73
N THR A 22 7.06 2.86 11.60
CA THR A 22 8.04 1.82 11.24
C THR A 22 9.42 2.41 10.93
N GLY A 23 9.48 3.56 10.25
CA GLY A 23 10.70 4.29 9.95
C GLY A 23 11.37 4.89 11.19
N LEU A 24 10.60 5.33 12.18
CA LEU A 24 11.11 5.74 13.48
C LEU A 24 11.74 4.56 14.23
N GLY A 25 11.12 3.38 14.17
CA GLY A 25 11.72 2.15 14.70
C GLY A 25 13.10 1.85 14.10
N VAL A 26 13.24 2.10 12.80
CA VAL A 26 14.52 2.00 12.07
C VAL A 26 15.52 3.05 12.55
N PHE A 27 15.10 4.32 12.69
CA PHE A 27 15.96 5.41 13.14
C PHE A 27 16.52 5.21 14.56
N LEU A 28 15.75 4.56 15.43
CA LEU A 28 16.14 4.26 16.82
C LEU A 28 17.29 3.24 16.94
N LEU A 29 17.66 2.53 15.86
CA LEU A 29 18.78 1.58 15.87
C LEU A 29 20.17 2.25 15.94
N GLY A 30 20.27 3.57 15.72
CA GLY A 30 21.54 4.31 15.87
C GLY A 30 22.52 4.12 14.71
N GLN A 31 23.76 4.57 14.84
CA GLN A 31 24.78 4.41 13.78
C GLN A 31 25.40 3.01 13.83
N LEU A 32 25.48 2.35 12.67
CA LEU A 32 26.02 1.00 12.52
C LEU A 32 27.33 1.02 11.75
N SER A 33 28.31 0.25 12.23
CA SER A 33 29.55 0.00 11.48
C SER A 33 29.26 -0.79 10.20
N GLY A 34 30.07 -0.61 9.16
CA GLY A 34 29.89 -1.33 7.89
C GLY A 34 29.97 -2.87 8.04
N TYR A 35 30.73 -3.37 9.01
CA TYR A 35 30.79 -4.80 9.33
C TYR A 35 29.49 -5.31 9.97
N GLU A 36 28.97 -4.59 10.95
CA GLU A 36 27.69 -4.90 11.60
C GLU A 36 26.54 -4.83 10.60
N ALA A 37 26.54 -3.82 9.72
CA ALA A 37 25.58 -3.69 8.64
C ALA A 37 25.60 -4.91 7.70
N LYS A 38 26.79 -5.43 7.36
CA LYS A 38 26.91 -6.66 6.55
C LYS A 38 26.28 -7.87 7.24
N GLN A 39 26.50 -8.03 8.54
CA GLN A 39 25.90 -9.11 9.31
C GLN A 39 24.37 -8.96 9.40
N LEU A 40 23.89 -7.75 9.67
CA LEU A 40 22.46 -7.43 9.74
C LEU A 40 21.76 -7.61 8.40
N ILE A 41 22.39 -7.27 7.27
CA ILE A 41 21.84 -7.56 5.93
C ILE A 41 21.61 -9.06 5.77
N ASN A 42 22.60 -9.90 6.10
CA ASN A 42 22.46 -11.35 5.97
C ASN A 42 21.35 -11.91 6.88
N SER A 43 21.24 -11.42 8.12
CA SER A 43 20.18 -11.86 9.05
C SER A 43 18.80 -11.32 8.69
N SER A 44 18.71 -10.10 8.12
CA SER A 44 17.43 -9.45 7.78
C SER A 44 16.91 -9.84 6.39
N HIS A 45 17.77 -10.39 5.53
CA HIS A 45 17.44 -10.75 4.15
C HIS A 45 16.21 -11.66 4.08
N GLN A 46 16.12 -12.68 4.94
CA GLN A 46 14.96 -13.57 4.99
C GLN A 46 13.67 -12.83 5.36
N GLY A 47 13.72 -11.95 6.38
CA GLY A 47 12.56 -11.17 6.82
C GLY A 47 12.07 -10.19 5.75
N LEU A 48 12.99 -9.50 5.07
CA LEU A 48 12.69 -8.59 3.98
C LEU A 48 12.10 -9.32 2.76
N ASN A 49 12.64 -10.47 2.40
CA ASN A 49 12.09 -11.31 1.34
C ASN A 49 10.68 -11.81 1.67
N MET A 50 10.45 -12.23 2.91
CA MET A 50 9.13 -12.64 3.37
C MET A 50 8.13 -11.49 3.26
N LEU A 51 8.51 -10.28 3.69
CA LEU A 51 7.67 -9.09 3.57
C LEU A 51 7.30 -8.80 2.11
N CYS A 52 8.27 -8.79 1.18
CA CYS A 52 7.98 -8.55 -0.23
C CYS A 52 7.04 -9.62 -0.81
N ASN A 53 7.29 -10.91 -0.52
CA ASN A 53 6.44 -12.00 -0.98
C ASN A 53 5.01 -11.92 -0.42
N THR A 54 4.86 -11.54 0.85
CA THR A 54 3.55 -11.31 1.45
C THR A 54 2.82 -10.17 0.77
N ILE A 55 3.50 -9.06 0.48
CA ILE A 55 2.91 -7.93 -0.25
C ILE A 55 2.49 -8.36 -1.66
N ILE A 56 3.35 -9.09 -2.39
CA ILE A 56 3.04 -9.59 -3.75
C ILE A 56 1.78 -10.45 -3.75
N LEU A 57 1.70 -11.41 -2.83
CA LEU A 57 0.55 -12.30 -2.71
C LEU A 57 -0.73 -11.54 -2.31
N ALA A 58 -0.62 -10.62 -1.36
CA ALA A 58 -1.75 -9.83 -0.90
C ALA A 58 -2.27 -8.90 -2.02
N SER A 59 -1.39 -8.19 -2.74
CA SER A 59 -1.77 -7.36 -3.89
C SER A 59 -2.45 -8.18 -5.01
N ALA A 60 -1.90 -9.35 -5.36
CA ALA A 60 -2.57 -10.24 -6.33
C ALA A 60 -3.99 -10.63 -5.88
N THR A 61 -4.17 -10.88 -4.58
CA THR A 61 -5.47 -11.18 -3.98
C THR A 61 -6.40 -9.96 -4.00
N ILE A 62 -5.89 -8.76 -3.71
CA ILE A 62 -6.66 -7.51 -3.74
C ILE A 62 -7.18 -7.23 -5.15
N LEU A 63 -6.35 -7.32 -6.18
CA LEU A 63 -6.78 -7.18 -7.58
C LEU A 63 -7.87 -8.19 -7.94
N THR A 64 -7.74 -9.43 -7.49
CA THR A 64 -8.74 -10.48 -7.70
C THR A 64 -10.06 -10.12 -7.01
N LEU A 65 -10.02 -9.70 -5.75
CA LEU A 65 -11.20 -9.29 -4.98
C LEU A 65 -11.91 -8.09 -5.61
N LEU A 66 -11.16 -7.11 -6.12
CA LEU A 66 -11.71 -5.97 -6.85
C LEU A 66 -12.44 -6.44 -8.12
N LEU A 67 -11.86 -7.36 -8.87
CA LEU A 67 -12.50 -7.94 -10.06
C LEU A 67 -13.79 -8.70 -9.70
N THR A 68 -13.75 -9.52 -8.64
CA THR A 68 -14.93 -10.24 -8.14
C THR A 68 -16.04 -9.27 -7.74
N LEU A 69 -15.69 -8.20 -7.02
CA LEU A 69 -16.62 -7.15 -6.60
C LEU A 69 -17.29 -6.46 -7.80
N LEU A 70 -16.51 -6.12 -8.83
CA LEU A 70 -17.04 -5.53 -10.06
C LEU A 70 -17.99 -6.51 -10.78
N GLY A 71 -17.63 -7.79 -10.86
CA GLY A 71 -18.45 -8.83 -11.47
C GLY A 71 -19.81 -8.99 -10.79
N ILE A 72 -19.83 -9.05 -9.45
CA ILE A 72 -21.07 -9.16 -8.66
C ILE A 72 -21.96 -7.92 -8.87
N SER A 73 -21.37 -6.72 -8.86
CA SER A 73 -22.14 -5.49 -9.05
C SER A 73 -22.80 -5.38 -10.42
N THR A 74 -22.17 -5.89 -11.49
CA THR A 74 -22.76 -5.80 -12.83
C THR A 74 -23.97 -6.73 -13.03
N GLY A 75 -24.09 -7.77 -12.20
CA GLY A 75 -25.18 -8.76 -12.27
C GLY A 75 -26.38 -8.45 -11.37
N THR A 76 -26.38 -7.34 -10.61
CA THR A 76 -27.48 -6.95 -9.71
C THR A 76 -28.20 -5.70 -10.19
N ASP A 77 -29.52 -5.61 -9.93
CA ASP A 77 -30.34 -4.44 -10.30
C ASP A 77 -29.88 -3.13 -9.62
N SER A 78 -29.16 -3.25 -8.51
CA SER A 78 -28.52 -2.13 -7.81
C SER A 78 -27.14 -1.86 -8.39
N ARG A 79 -27.09 -1.16 -9.54
CA ARG A 79 -25.84 -0.81 -10.21
C ARG A 79 -24.96 0.06 -9.29
N LEU A 80 -23.67 -0.25 -9.20
CA LEU A 80 -22.70 0.65 -8.57
C LEU A 80 -22.75 2.02 -9.24
N LYS A 81 -22.89 3.08 -8.44
CA LYS A 81 -22.78 4.46 -8.91
C LYS A 81 -21.38 4.69 -9.48
N SER A 82 -21.27 5.57 -10.49
CA SER A 82 -20.00 5.88 -11.17
C SER A 82 -18.85 6.24 -10.21
N GLU A 83 -19.16 6.87 -9.08
CA GLU A 83 -18.21 7.22 -8.01
C GLU A 83 -17.47 5.99 -7.44
N HIS A 84 -18.11 4.83 -7.31
CA HIS A 84 -17.47 3.61 -6.77
C HIS A 84 -16.54 2.94 -7.78
N TYR A 85 -16.82 3.06 -9.08
CA TYR A 85 -15.91 2.58 -10.11
C TYR A 85 -14.58 3.36 -10.10
N TYR A 86 -14.63 4.67 -9.84
CA TYR A 86 -13.42 5.46 -9.67
C TYR A 86 -12.62 5.04 -8.42
N GLN A 87 -13.29 4.76 -7.30
CA GLN A 87 -12.64 4.25 -6.09
C GLN A 87 -11.93 2.91 -6.34
N VAL A 88 -12.60 1.97 -7.01
CA VAL A 88 -12.01 0.67 -7.38
C VAL A 88 -10.81 0.84 -8.31
N LEU A 89 -10.93 1.72 -9.32
CA LEU A 89 -9.83 2.01 -10.25
C LEU A 89 -8.62 2.62 -9.53
N ASP A 90 -8.87 3.49 -8.58
CA ASP A 90 -7.84 4.16 -7.78
C ASP A 90 -7.09 3.18 -6.89
N ILE A 91 -7.79 2.22 -6.27
CA ILE A 91 -7.16 1.11 -5.53
C ILE A 91 -6.32 0.26 -6.48
N ALA A 92 -6.89 -0.16 -7.61
CA ALA A 92 -6.21 -1.04 -8.56
C ALA A 92 -4.90 -0.42 -9.09
N LYS A 93 -4.88 0.89 -9.36
CA LYS A 93 -3.66 1.61 -9.77
C LYS A 93 -2.60 1.60 -8.68
N LEU A 94 -2.97 1.95 -7.45
CA LEU A 94 -2.02 2.04 -6.35
C LEU A 94 -1.49 0.65 -5.95
N ASP A 95 -2.36 -0.35 -5.96
CA ASP A 95 -1.99 -1.75 -5.70
C ASP A 95 -1.10 -2.34 -6.79
N THR A 96 -1.31 -1.98 -8.06
CA THR A 96 -0.41 -2.37 -9.17
C THR A 96 0.99 -1.76 -8.98
N ILE A 97 1.07 -0.50 -8.57
CA ILE A 97 2.35 0.17 -8.27
C ILE A 97 3.05 -0.55 -7.09
N LEU A 98 2.30 -0.89 -6.04
CA LEU A 98 2.81 -1.63 -4.89
C LEU A 98 3.34 -3.01 -5.30
N LEU A 99 2.59 -3.75 -6.11
CA LEU A 99 2.96 -5.08 -6.60
C LEU A 99 4.27 -5.04 -7.40
N ILE A 100 4.36 -4.14 -8.39
CA ILE A 100 5.56 -3.98 -9.22
C ILE A 100 6.74 -3.52 -8.36
N GLY A 101 6.53 -2.56 -7.46
CA GLY A 101 7.57 -2.08 -6.54
C GLY A 101 8.10 -3.20 -5.64
N SER A 102 7.21 -4.03 -5.09
CA SER A 102 7.59 -5.18 -4.27
C SER A 102 8.36 -6.23 -5.07
N LEU A 103 7.99 -6.51 -6.32
CA LEU A 103 8.72 -7.42 -7.21
C LEU A 103 10.15 -6.94 -7.51
N ILE A 104 10.29 -5.66 -7.87
CA ILE A 104 11.61 -5.06 -8.13
C ILE A 104 12.47 -5.17 -6.87
N MET A 105 11.90 -4.85 -5.71
CA MET A 105 12.62 -4.88 -4.45
C MET A 105 13.00 -6.29 -3.99
N PHE A 106 12.09 -7.26 -4.15
CA PHE A 106 12.38 -8.67 -3.93
C PHE A 106 13.55 -9.15 -4.79
N GLN A 107 13.56 -8.77 -6.08
CA GLN A 107 14.66 -9.10 -6.98
C GLN A 107 15.97 -8.47 -6.49
N LEU A 108 15.96 -7.20 -6.10
CA LEU A 108 17.15 -6.50 -5.58
C LEU A 108 17.71 -7.16 -4.32
N PHE A 109 16.84 -7.57 -3.40
CA PHE A 109 17.28 -8.25 -2.18
C PHE A 109 17.90 -9.61 -2.46
N ASN A 110 17.41 -10.36 -3.45
CA ASN A 110 17.95 -11.67 -3.82
C ASN A 110 19.29 -11.61 -4.57
N ILE A 111 19.78 -10.43 -4.95
CA ILE A 111 21.13 -10.30 -5.51
C ILE A 111 22.14 -10.49 -4.36
N PRO A 112 23.12 -11.40 -4.46
CA PRO A 112 24.08 -11.67 -3.39
C PRO A 112 25.21 -10.62 -3.31
N ILE A 113 24.85 -9.36 -3.04
CA ILE A 113 25.80 -8.23 -3.03
C ILE A 113 26.86 -8.36 -1.91
N THR A 114 26.57 -9.14 -0.86
CA THR A 114 27.48 -9.40 0.27
C THR A 114 28.65 -10.33 -0.08
N LYS A 115 28.59 -11.00 -1.24
CA LYS A 115 29.63 -11.91 -1.77
C LYS A 115 30.48 -11.29 -2.89
N ALA A 116 30.22 -10.03 -3.27
CA ALA A 116 31.00 -9.36 -4.30
C ALA A 116 32.31 -8.81 -3.71
N ASP A 117 33.45 -9.24 -4.26
CA ASP A 117 34.79 -8.90 -3.74
C ASP A 117 35.17 -7.42 -3.89
N ASN A 118 34.48 -6.69 -4.78
CA ASN A 118 34.79 -5.29 -5.12
C ASN A 118 33.95 -4.24 -4.36
N VAL A 119 33.15 -4.61 -3.36
CA VAL A 119 32.25 -3.68 -2.67
C VAL A 119 32.88 -3.14 -1.37
N PRO A 120 33.09 -1.82 -1.24
CA PRO A 120 33.64 -1.23 -0.02
C PRO A 120 32.75 -1.50 1.21
N ILE A 121 33.36 -1.74 2.38
CA ILE A 121 32.65 -2.06 3.62
C ILE A 121 31.65 -0.96 4.05
N THR A 122 31.96 0.31 3.76
CA THR A 122 31.08 1.46 4.04
C THR A 122 29.79 1.44 3.22
N TRP A 123 29.79 0.77 2.06
CA TRP A 123 28.62 0.69 1.18
C TRP A 123 27.51 -0.19 1.77
N TYR A 124 27.85 -1.18 2.61
CA TYR A 124 26.86 -2.04 3.28
C TYR A 124 25.95 -1.25 4.22
N SER A 125 26.47 -0.23 4.92
CA SER A 125 25.63 0.62 5.78
C SER A 125 24.57 1.34 4.95
N ASN A 126 24.96 1.93 3.81
CA ASN A 126 24.03 2.61 2.91
C ASN A 126 22.94 1.67 2.39
N VAL A 127 23.30 0.46 1.94
CA VAL A 127 22.32 -0.52 1.47
C VAL A 127 21.38 -0.97 2.56
N TYR A 128 21.90 -1.18 3.78
CA TYR A 128 21.09 -1.58 4.92
C TYR A 128 20.01 -0.52 5.21
N TRP A 129 20.41 0.75 5.39
CA TRP A 129 19.47 1.85 5.64
C TRP A 129 18.47 2.03 4.49
N PHE A 130 18.94 1.96 3.25
CA PHE A 130 18.07 2.06 2.08
C PHE A 130 17.02 0.94 2.03
N SER A 131 17.42 -0.30 2.34
CA SER A 131 16.53 -1.46 2.40
C SER A 131 15.44 -1.29 3.46
N LEU A 132 15.80 -0.76 4.62
CA LEU A 132 14.86 -0.51 5.71
C LEU A 132 13.88 0.62 5.40
N ILE A 133 14.37 1.74 4.84
CA ILE A 133 13.53 2.88 4.44
C ILE A 133 12.51 2.43 3.41
N LEU A 134 12.95 1.73 2.36
CA LEU A 134 12.05 1.24 1.33
C LEU A 134 11.04 0.22 1.89
N SER A 135 11.45 -0.65 2.83
CA SER A 135 10.55 -1.63 3.46
C SER A 135 9.43 -0.94 4.27
N SER A 136 9.79 0.13 4.98
CA SER A 136 8.84 0.98 5.70
C SER A 136 7.85 1.69 4.75
N ILE A 137 8.33 2.18 3.61
CA ILE A 137 7.48 2.79 2.57
C ILE A 137 6.52 1.74 2.00
N LEU A 138 7.01 0.57 1.59
CA LEU A 138 6.18 -0.52 1.06
C LEU A 138 5.10 -0.93 2.06
N SER A 139 5.44 -1.01 3.34
CA SER A 139 4.50 -1.36 4.41
C SER A 139 3.39 -0.31 4.56
N GLY A 140 3.70 1.00 4.51
CA GLY A 140 2.67 2.04 4.61
C GLY A 140 1.80 2.16 3.36
N ILE A 141 2.37 1.93 2.17
CA ILE A 141 1.58 1.82 0.94
C ILE A 141 0.61 0.64 1.04
N MET A 142 1.07 -0.52 1.50
CA MET A 142 0.22 -1.69 1.73
C MET A 142 -0.95 -1.38 2.68
N ILE A 143 -0.68 -0.74 3.82
CA ILE A 143 -1.73 -0.33 4.75
C ILE A 143 -2.71 0.65 4.10
N THR A 144 -2.23 1.57 3.27
CA THR A 144 -3.09 2.49 2.51
C THR A 144 -4.04 1.72 1.59
N VAL A 145 -3.53 0.77 0.80
CA VAL A 145 -4.36 -0.06 -0.09
C VAL A 145 -5.44 -0.79 0.71
N VAL A 146 -5.07 -1.43 1.82
CA VAL A 146 -6.00 -2.19 2.66
C VAL A 146 -7.09 -1.28 3.22
N LEU A 147 -6.76 -0.08 3.69
CA LEU A 147 -7.74 0.87 4.20
C LEU A 147 -8.68 1.40 3.10
N MET A 148 -8.16 1.64 1.89
CA MET A 148 -8.99 2.02 0.75
C MET A 148 -9.96 0.90 0.35
N LEU A 149 -9.47 -0.35 0.33
CA LEU A 149 -10.30 -1.52 0.06
C LEU A 149 -11.40 -1.67 1.11
N TYR A 150 -11.05 -1.58 2.39
CA TYR A 150 -12.02 -1.63 3.49
C TYR A 150 -13.12 -0.56 3.35
N SER A 151 -12.74 0.67 3.02
CA SER A 151 -13.70 1.76 2.79
C SER A 151 -14.64 1.46 1.61
N THR A 152 -14.09 0.90 0.53
CA THR A 152 -14.87 0.57 -0.68
C THR A 152 -15.85 -0.57 -0.43
N VAL A 153 -15.39 -1.64 0.23
CA VAL A 153 -16.23 -2.78 0.62
C VAL A 153 -17.35 -2.32 1.57
N THR A 154 -17.03 -1.49 2.57
CA THR A 154 -18.01 -0.96 3.52
C THR A 154 -19.08 -0.12 2.81
N ASN A 155 -18.68 0.76 1.89
CA ASN A 155 -19.63 1.56 1.10
C ASN A 155 -20.57 0.67 0.28
N ILE A 156 -20.05 -0.40 -0.32
CA ILE A 156 -20.86 -1.33 -1.12
C ILE A 156 -21.83 -2.11 -0.25
N ILE A 157 -21.40 -2.59 0.92
CA ILE A 157 -22.29 -3.28 1.87
C ILE A 157 -23.45 -2.37 2.27
N HIS A 158 -23.19 -1.08 2.53
CA HIS A 158 -24.24 -0.13 2.91
C HIS A 158 -25.26 0.11 1.78
N ILE A 159 -24.79 0.24 0.53
CA ILE A 159 -25.64 0.56 -0.61
C ILE A 159 -26.37 -0.67 -1.14
N VAL A 160 -25.62 -1.73 -1.45
CA VAL A 160 -26.15 -2.94 -2.11
C VAL A 160 -26.75 -3.91 -1.09
N GLY A 161 -26.06 -4.11 0.04
CA GLY A 161 -26.46 -5.11 1.04
C GLY A 161 -27.56 -4.61 1.97
N LEU A 162 -27.39 -3.42 2.57
CA LEU A 162 -28.30 -2.88 3.57
C LEU A 162 -29.41 -1.99 2.99
N LYS A 163 -29.38 -1.68 1.68
CA LYS A 163 -30.30 -0.74 0.99
C LYS A 163 -30.54 0.56 1.77
N ASN A 164 -29.53 0.98 2.54
CA ASN A 164 -29.58 2.23 3.29
C ASN A 164 -29.18 3.34 2.31
N ASP A 165 -30.15 3.82 1.56
CA ASP A 165 -30.05 4.99 0.68
C ASP A 165 -29.74 6.22 1.56
N HIS A 166 -28.47 6.43 1.89
CA HIS A 166 -28.06 7.53 2.74
C HIS A 166 -28.29 8.85 1.99
N ARG A 167 -29.40 9.52 2.32
CA ARG A 167 -29.75 10.92 2.03
C ARG A 167 -28.74 11.93 2.65
N LEU A 168 -27.43 11.74 2.47
CA LEU A 168 -26.42 12.61 3.07
C LEU A 168 -25.56 13.41 2.08
N ILE A 169 -25.90 13.48 0.79
CA ILE A 169 -25.40 14.53 -0.12
C ILE A 169 -26.45 14.91 -1.17
N THR A 170 -27.58 15.49 -0.76
CA THR A 170 -28.43 16.31 -1.64
C THR A 170 -29.10 17.42 -0.83
N LYS A 171 -28.30 18.26 -0.17
CA LYS A 171 -28.71 19.59 0.32
C LYS A 171 -27.51 20.53 0.42
N GLU A 172 -26.82 20.77 -0.70
CA GLU A 172 -25.87 21.91 -0.75
C GLU A 172 -25.68 22.51 -2.16
N LYS A 173 -26.73 22.45 -2.99
CA LYS A 173 -26.81 23.21 -4.26
C LYS A 173 -28.17 23.85 -4.51
N GLU A 174 -28.88 24.20 -3.44
CA GLU A 174 -30.14 24.95 -3.52
C GLU A 174 -30.09 26.22 -2.66
N LYS A 175 -28.98 26.97 -2.81
CA LYS A 175 -28.85 28.34 -2.27
C LYS A 175 -28.09 29.27 -3.23
N ARG A 176 -28.30 29.07 -4.53
CA ARG A 176 -27.85 29.96 -5.61
C ARG A 176 -28.94 30.22 -6.65
N ALA A 177 -30.18 30.26 -6.19
CA ALA A 177 -31.34 30.73 -6.95
C ALA A 177 -32.33 31.38 -5.98
N SER A 178 -31.95 32.54 -5.44
CA SER A 178 -32.85 33.56 -4.88
C SER A 178 -32.05 34.86 -4.76
#